data_AF-A0A6I3UA06-F1
#
_entry.id   AF-A0A6I3UA06-F1
#
_cell.length_a   1.000
_cell.length_b   1.000
_cell.length_c   1.000
_cell.angle_alpha   90.00
_cell.angle_beta   90.00
_cell.angle_gamma   90.00
#
_symmetry.space_group_name_H-M   'P 1'
#
loop_
_entity.id
_entity.type
_entity.pdbx_description
1 polymer ?
#
loop_
_entity_poly.entity_id
_entity_poly.type
_entity_poly.pdbx_seq_one_letter_code
_entity_poly.pdbx_strand_id
1 'polypeptide(L)'
;HQVIKQEMDRLTHLRELKQPLEYPSCGSVFKRPVGHFAGQLISEAGLKGYRIGGVEVSEKHAGFMINVADGTAKDYEDLIQS
;
A
#
# COMPACT_ATOMS: atom_id res chain seq x y z
N HIS A 1 30.74 12.03 1.90
CA HIS A 1 29.48 12.47 1.28
C HIS A 1 28.97 11.52 0.19
N GLN A 2 29.82 10.99 -0.69
CA GLN A 2 29.38 10.15 -1.81
C GLN A 2 28.72 8.82 -1.39
N VAL A 3 29.22 8.17 -0.33
CA VAL A 3 28.65 6.92 0.22
C VAL A 3 27.23 7.12 0.77
N ILE A 4 26.98 8.23 1.47
CA ILE A 4 25.64 8.55 2.00
C ILE A 4 24.67 8.76 0.83
N LYS A 5 25.08 9.49 -0.20
CA LYS A 5 24.26 9.70 -1.40
C LYS A 5 23.91 8.39 -2.09
N GLN A 6 24.88 7.50 -2.26
CA GLN A 6 24.64 6.17 -2.85
C GLN A 6 23.64 5.34 -2.04
N GLU A 7 23.72 5.38 -0.70
CA GLU A 7 22.76 4.64 0.13
C GLU A 7 21.37 5.27 0.08
N MET A 8 21.26 6.60 0.02
CA MET A 8 19.99 7.28 -0.19
C MET A 8 19.36 6.91 -1.54
N ASP A 9 20.14 6.93 -2.62
CA ASP A 9 19.68 6.56 -3.97
C ASP A 9 19.20 5.10 -4.00
N ARG A 10 19.94 4.19 -3.33
CA ARG A 10 19.56 2.77 -3.19
C ARG A 10 18.23 2.61 -2.44
N LEU A 11 18.05 3.30 -1.32
CA LEU A 11 16.83 3.21 -0.52
C LEU A 11 15.63 3.80 -1.25
N THR A 12 15.80 4.91 -1.98
CA THR A 12 14.77 5.50 -2.83
C THR A 12 14.33 4.53 -3.91
N HIS A 13 15.28 3.91 -4.62
CA HIS A 13 14.96 2.93 -5.66
C HIS A 13 14.21 1.71 -5.11
N LEU A 14 14.63 1.16 -3.97
CA LEU A 14 13.94 0.05 -3.32
C LEU A 14 12.51 0.42 -2.88
N ARG A 15 12.28 1.67 -2.49
CA ARG A 15 10.96 2.17 -2.09
C ARG A 15 10.04 2.31 -3.30
N GLU A 16 10.52 2.91 -4.38
CA GLU A 16 9.79 3.08 -5.64
C GLU A 16 9.39 1.73 -6.26
N LEU A 17 10.27 0.72 -6.17
CA LEU A 17 9.97 -0.62 -6.67
C LEU A 17 8.85 -1.31 -5.88
N LYS A 18 8.78 -1.09 -4.56
CA LYS A 18 7.91 -1.87 -3.67
C LYS A 18 6.62 -1.16 -3.26
N GLN A 19 6.55 0.16 -3.37
CA GLN A 19 5.41 0.96 -2.89
C GLN A 19 4.73 1.68 -4.05
N PRO A 20 3.39 1.82 -4.02
CA PRO A 20 2.64 2.59 -5.01
C PRO A 20 2.75 4.09 -4.71
N LEU A 21 3.91 4.69 -5.01
CA LEU A 21 4.17 6.11 -4.75
C LEU A 21 3.48 7.03 -5.76
N GLU A 22 3.06 6.48 -6.88
CA GLU A 22 2.36 7.14 -7.97
C GLU A 22 0.89 7.48 -7.65
N TYR A 23 0.32 6.90 -6.60
CA TYR A 23 -1.06 7.14 -6.18
C TYR A 23 -1.13 7.80 -4.79
N PRO A 24 -2.14 8.68 -4.55
CA PRO A 24 -2.49 9.08 -3.20
C PRO A 24 -2.81 7.83 -2.37
N SER A 25 -2.11 7.64 -1.26
CA SER A 25 -2.32 6.49 -0.37
C SER A 25 -2.09 6.86 1.09
N CYS A 26 -2.70 6.12 1.99
CA CYS A 26 -2.52 6.28 3.44
C CYS A 26 -1.34 5.46 3.98
N GLY A 27 -0.43 4.98 3.11
CA GLY A 27 0.65 4.10 3.52
C GLY A 27 0.18 2.70 3.89
N SER A 28 0.90 2.05 4.80
CA SER A 28 0.50 0.73 5.34
C SER A 28 -0.65 0.91 6.32
N VAL A 29 -1.86 0.49 5.91
CA VAL A 29 -3.09 0.71 6.68
C VAL A 29 -3.16 -0.16 7.94
N PHE A 30 -2.65 -1.39 7.86
CA PHE A 30 -2.71 -2.35 8.95
C PHE A 30 -1.39 -2.46 9.71
N LYS A 31 -1.49 -2.59 11.03
CA LYS A 31 -0.35 -3.03 11.86
C LYS A 31 -0.01 -4.47 11.52
N ARG A 32 1.28 -4.83 11.68
CA ARG A 32 1.71 -6.22 11.48
C ARG A 32 1.17 -7.11 12.61
N PRO A 33 0.37 -8.14 12.31
CA PRO A 33 0.04 -9.17 13.28
C PRO A 33 1.30 -9.96 13.69
N VAL A 34 1.31 -10.50 14.92
CA VAL A 34 2.44 -11.30 15.41
C VAL A 34 2.59 -12.55 14.52
N GLY A 35 3.77 -12.73 13.93
CA GLY A 35 4.08 -13.88 13.08
C GLY A 35 3.63 -13.78 11.62
N HIS A 36 2.87 -12.73 11.23
CA HIS A 36 2.36 -12.60 9.86
C HIS A 36 2.54 -11.18 9.30
N PHE A 37 2.62 -11.07 7.98
CA PHE A 37 2.59 -9.78 7.29
C PHE A 37 1.16 -9.47 6.86
N ALA A 38 0.63 -8.30 7.24
CA ALA A 38 -0.73 -7.91 6.87
C ALA A 38 -0.95 -7.93 5.34
N GLY A 39 0.01 -7.40 4.57
CA GLY A 39 -0.05 -7.47 3.10
C GLY A 39 -0.01 -8.89 2.54
N GLN A 40 0.64 -9.83 3.22
CA GLN A 40 0.62 -11.23 2.79
C GLN A 40 -0.77 -11.83 3.01
N LEU A 41 -1.36 -11.64 4.18
CA LEU A 41 -2.72 -12.12 4.49
C LEU A 41 -3.76 -11.56 3.52
N ILE A 42 -3.68 -10.26 3.20
CA ILE A 42 -4.58 -9.61 2.23
C ILE A 42 -4.39 -10.19 0.82
N SER A 43 -3.13 -10.48 0.44
CA SER A 43 -2.84 -11.12 -0.84
C SER A 43 -3.35 -12.57 -0.90
N GLU A 44 -3.22 -13.33 0.20
CA GLU A 44 -3.72 -14.71 0.32
C GLU A 44 -5.25 -14.75 0.30
N ALA A 45 -5.92 -13.72 0.83
CA ALA A 45 -7.37 -13.54 0.74
C ALA A 45 -7.85 -13.13 -0.66
N GLY A 46 -6.94 -12.91 -1.63
CA GLY A 46 -7.29 -12.52 -2.99
C GLY A 46 -7.85 -11.10 -3.12
N LEU A 47 -7.58 -10.23 -2.15
CA LEU A 47 -8.16 -8.89 -2.08
C LEU A 47 -7.38 -7.83 -2.86
N LYS A 48 -6.28 -8.19 -3.54
CA LYS A 48 -5.55 -7.26 -4.42
C LYS A 48 -6.46 -6.82 -5.57
N GLY A 49 -6.50 -5.51 -5.83
CA GLY A 49 -7.41 -4.92 -6.83
C GLY A 49 -8.87 -4.84 -6.37
N TYR A 50 -9.20 -5.28 -5.14
CA TYR A 50 -10.53 -5.09 -4.59
C TYR A 50 -10.78 -3.60 -4.34
N ARG A 51 -11.93 -3.11 -4.80
CA ARG A 51 -12.26 -1.69 -4.86
C ARG A 51 -13.63 -1.42 -4.26
N ILE A 52 -13.73 -0.37 -3.47
CA ILE A 52 -14.98 0.24 -3.01
C ILE A 52 -14.92 1.72 -3.36
N GLY A 53 -15.93 2.20 -4.10
CA GLY A 53 -15.96 3.58 -4.60
C GLY A 53 -14.71 3.91 -5.43
N GLY A 54 -13.96 4.93 -5.00
CA GLY A 54 -12.70 5.34 -5.63
C GLY A 54 -11.42 4.74 -5.04
N VAL A 55 -11.54 3.93 -3.97
CA VAL A 55 -10.39 3.38 -3.23
C VAL A 55 -10.21 1.90 -3.52
N GLU A 56 -8.96 1.50 -3.76
CA GLU A 56 -8.60 0.13 -4.14
C GLU A 56 -7.42 -0.40 -3.31
N VAL A 57 -7.42 -1.70 -3.01
CA VAL A 57 -6.24 -2.40 -2.49
C VAL A 57 -5.19 -2.51 -3.58
N SER A 58 -4.02 -1.91 -3.38
CA SER A 58 -2.95 -1.86 -4.39
C SER A 58 -2.52 -3.27 -4.84
N GLU A 59 -2.53 -3.49 -6.16
CA GLU A 59 -2.01 -4.71 -6.77
C GLU A 59 -0.50 -4.91 -6.52
N LYS A 60 0.24 -3.79 -6.51
CA LYS A 60 1.69 -3.73 -6.25
C LYS A 60 2.01 -4.09 -4.81
N HIS A 61 1.27 -3.55 -3.85
CA HIS A 61 1.48 -3.80 -2.42
C HIS A 61 0.16 -3.90 -1.65
N ALA A 62 -0.30 -5.11 -1.37
CA ALA A 62 -1.60 -5.39 -0.74
C ALA A 62 -1.84 -4.72 0.63
N GLY A 63 -0.79 -4.30 1.35
CA GLY A 63 -0.93 -3.51 2.57
C GLY A 63 -1.30 -2.02 2.36
N PHE A 64 -1.37 -1.56 1.11
CA PHE A 64 -1.67 -0.16 0.76
C PHE A 64 -3.05 -0.08 0.11
N MET A 65 -3.82 0.89 0.56
CA MET A 65 -5.06 1.32 -0.09
C MET A 65 -4.76 2.59 -0.87
N ILE A 66 -4.93 2.52 -2.19
CA ILE A 66 -4.63 3.58 -3.14
C ILE A 66 -5.93 4.24 -3.61
N ASN A 67 -5.91 5.56 -3.71
CA ASN A 67 -7.01 6.29 -4.30
C ASN A 67 -6.78 6.35 -5.82
N VAL A 68 -7.58 5.59 -6.58
CA VAL A 68 -7.46 5.49 -8.04
C VAL A 68 -8.48 6.37 -8.76
N ALA A 69 -9.44 6.94 -8.03
CA ALA A 69 -10.42 7.90 -8.52
C ALA A 69 -10.70 8.96 -7.43
N ASP A 70 -11.80 9.69 -7.48
CA ASP A 70 -12.19 10.65 -6.43
C ASP A 70 -12.76 9.93 -5.18
N GLY A 71 -12.00 8.96 -4.65
CA GLY A 71 -12.39 8.17 -3.49
C GLY A 71 -12.45 9.01 -2.21
N THR A 72 -13.43 8.70 -1.37
CA THR A 72 -13.73 9.42 -0.14
C THR A 72 -13.15 8.71 1.07
N ALA A 73 -13.09 9.41 2.21
CA ALA A 73 -12.72 8.77 3.49
C ALA A 73 -13.66 7.62 3.86
N LYS A 74 -14.93 7.69 3.45
CA LYS A 74 -15.90 6.62 3.69
C LYS A 74 -15.56 5.36 2.90
N ASP A 75 -15.10 5.50 1.66
CA ASP A 75 -14.64 4.38 0.84
C ASP A 75 -13.44 3.66 1.48
N TYR A 76 -12.52 4.41 2.09
CA TYR A 76 -11.42 3.82 2.87
C TYR A 76 -11.93 3.04 4.08
N GLU A 77 -12.87 3.59 4.85
CA GLU A 77 -13.44 2.89 6.02
C GLU A 77 -14.18 1.61 5.61
N ASP A 78 -14.97 1.67 4.54
CA ASP A 78 -15.73 0.53 4.04
C ASP A 78 -14.80 -0.59 3.54
N LEU A 79 -13.70 -0.23 2.87
CA LEU A 79 -12.67 -1.17 2.42
C LEU A 79 -11.87 -1.79 3.57
N ILE A 80 -11.78 -1.11 4.71
CA ILE A 80 -11.15 -1.66 5.92
C ILE A 80 -12.08 -2.64 6.65
N GLN A 81 -13.40 -2.42 6.57
CA GLN A 81 -14.40 -3.19 7.31
C GLN A 81 -14.92 -4.42 6.53
N SER A 82 -14.77 -4.45 5.20
CA SER A 82 -15.19 -5.54 4.32
C SER A 82 -14.43 -6.84 4.55
#